data_AF-F0NY13-F1
#
_entry.id   AF-F0NY13-F1
#
_cell.length_a   1.000
_cell.length_b   1.000
_cell.length_c   1.000
_cell.angle_alpha   90.00
_cell.angle_beta   90.00
_cell.angle_gamma   90.00
#
_symmetry.space_group_name_H-M   'P 1'
#
loop_
_entity.id
_entity.type
_entity.pdbx_description
1 polymer ?
#
loop_
_entity_poly.entity_id
_entity_poly.type
_entity_poly.pdbx_seq_one_letter_code
_entity_poly.pdbx_strand_id
1 'polypeptide(L)'
;MKKGCLIIFVIMALITGILYLKKVSKDTQNEAEYQEMLKDYVKYESSNMSSDTIKYINVNNNALSEIKEEEKVKEALITESNILYVSVYDDGTRRDGYASYLCQILKEHKSLVRKVKVVKFGSHNDSKRDNAYGVLLGESDCNF
;
A
#
# COMPACT_ATOMS: atom_id res chain seq x y z
N MET A 1 -18.66 4.77 38.90
CA MET A 1 -19.03 6.13 38.45
C MET A 1 -17.75 6.97 38.41
N LYS A 2 -17.30 7.70 37.38
CA LYS A 2 -17.70 7.97 35.99
C LYS A 2 -16.36 8.19 35.23
N LYS A 3 -15.80 7.17 34.56
CA LYS A 3 -14.60 7.36 33.70
C LYS A 3 -14.90 7.22 32.19
N GLY A 4 -16.05 6.64 31.83
CA GLY A 4 -16.44 6.45 30.42
C GLY A 4 -16.99 7.69 29.71
N CYS A 5 -17.33 8.77 30.42
CA CYS A 5 -17.96 9.94 29.79
C CYS A 5 -16.92 10.84 29.09
N LEU A 6 -15.71 10.96 29.64
CA LEU A 6 -14.72 11.94 29.16
C LEU A 6 -14.13 11.58 27.79
N ILE A 7 -14.00 10.30 27.48
CA ILE A 7 -13.38 9.82 26.23
C ILE A 7 -14.28 10.09 25.02
N ILE A 8 -15.61 9.97 25.19
CA ILE A 8 -16.57 10.18 24.11
C ILE A 8 -16.63 11.67 23.70
N PHE A 9 -16.46 12.59 24.66
CA PHE A 9 -16.40 14.03 24.37
C PHE A 9 -15.14 14.44 23.60
N VAL A 10 -13.99 13.80 23.86
CA VAL A 10 -12.73 14.09 23.14
C VAL A 10 -12.80 13.60 21.69
N ILE A 11 -13.37 12.42 21.46
CA ILE A 11 -13.49 11.87 20.10
C ILE A 11 -14.48 12.68 19.26
N MET A 12 -15.62 13.09 19.83
CA MET A 12 -16.57 13.96 19.13
C MET A 12 -15.98 15.35 18.82
N ALA A 13 -15.21 15.94 19.73
CA ALA A 13 -14.53 17.23 19.48
C ALA A 13 -13.49 17.13 18.34
N LEU A 14 -12.75 16.02 18.25
CA LEU A 14 -11.79 15.77 17.17
C LEU A 14 -12.47 15.58 15.81
N ILE A 15 -13.56 14.79 15.75
CA ILE A 15 -14.27 14.54 14.50
C ILE A 15 -14.93 15.84 13.98
N THR A 16 -15.54 16.63 14.86
CA THR A 16 -16.16 17.91 14.47
C THR A 16 -15.09 18.93 14.03
N GLY A 17 -13.91 18.93 14.66
CA GLY A 17 -12.76 19.76 14.26
C GLY A 17 -12.20 19.40 12.88
N ILE A 18 -12.03 18.11 12.59
CA ILE A 18 -11.55 17.63 11.29
C ILE A 18 -12.55 17.95 10.17
N LEU A 19 -13.86 17.83 10.44
CA LEU A 19 -14.91 18.21 9.48
C LEU A 19 -14.98 19.72 9.25
N TYR A 20 -14.73 20.54 10.28
CA TYR A 20 -14.63 21.99 10.15
C TYR A 20 -13.45 22.41 9.27
N LEU A 21 -12.28 21.78 9.45
CA LEU A 21 -11.09 22.04 8.62
C LEU A 21 -11.31 21.68 7.14
N LYS A 22 -12.02 20.58 6.85
CA LYS A 22 -12.39 20.23 5.47
C LYS A 22 -13.34 21.23 4.81
N LYS A 23 -14.16 21.95 5.59
CA LYS A 23 -15.10 22.95 5.06
C LYS A 23 -14.44 24.31 4.79
N VAL A 24 -13.34 24.63 5.47
CA VAL A 24 -12.55 25.87 5.27
C VAL A 24 -11.63 25.80 4.04
N SER A 25 -11.27 24.59 3.58
CA SER A 25 -10.33 24.36 2.47
C SER A 25 -10.85 24.72 1.05
N LYS A 26 -11.96 25.45 0.92
CA LYS A 26 -12.47 25.90 -0.39
C LYS A 26 -12.04 27.30 -0.80
N ASP A 27 -11.15 27.94 -0.05
CA ASP A 27 -10.50 29.18 -0.46
C ASP A 27 -9.03 28.91 -0.80
N THR A 28 -8.80 28.81 -2.11
CA THR A 28 -7.52 28.59 -2.77
C THR A 28 -6.58 29.78 -2.61
N GLN A 29 -5.56 29.61 -1.76
CA GLN A 29 -4.27 30.32 -1.86
C GLN A 29 -3.09 29.55 -1.22
N ASN A 30 -3.35 28.53 -0.39
CA ASN A 30 -2.30 27.81 0.35
C ASN A 30 -1.85 26.46 -0.24
N GLU A 31 -2.33 26.07 -1.41
CA GLU A 31 -1.89 24.81 -2.02
C GLU A 31 -0.39 24.87 -2.34
N ALA A 32 0.11 25.99 -2.89
CA ALA A 32 1.53 26.11 -3.23
C ALA A 32 2.46 26.10 -2.00
N GLU A 33 2.09 26.80 -0.92
CA GLU A 33 2.84 26.83 0.34
C GLU A 33 2.82 25.47 1.05
N TYR A 34 1.69 24.76 0.98
CA TYR A 34 1.58 23.39 1.48
C TYR A 34 2.46 22.41 0.68
N GLN A 35 2.48 22.53 -0.65
CA GLN A 35 3.35 21.73 -1.51
C GLN A 35 4.84 22.05 -1.28
N GLU A 36 5.19 23.29 -0.93
CA GLU A 36 6.56 23.69 -0.61
C GLU A 36 7.01 23.14 0.75
N MET A 37 6.17 23.24 1.78
CA MET A 37 6.40 22.62 3.08
C MET A 37 6.54 21.09 2.97
N LEU A 38 5.75 20.45 2.10
CA LEU A 38 5.88 19.02 1.83
C LEU A 38 7.22 18.67 1.17
N LYS A 39 7.73 19.51 0.26
CA LYS A 39 9.04 19.28 -0.38
C LYS A 39 10.18 19.29 0.65
N ASP A 40 10.15 20.23 1.60
CA ASP A 40 11.18 20.32 2.63
C ASP A 40 11.12 19.16 3.63
N TYR A 41 9.91 18.72 3.99
CA TYR A 41 9.72 17.53 4.83
C TYR A 41 10.23 16.25 4.16
N VAL A 42 9.89 16.04 2.87
CA VAL A 42 10.37 14.90 2.08
C VAL A 42 11.89 14.93 1.93
N LYS A 43 12.47 16.12 1.74
CA LYS A 43 13.93 16.31 1.65
C LYS A 43 14.64 15.98 2.97
N TYR A 44 14.05 16.36 4.10
CA TYR A 44 14.56 16.02 5.43
C TYR A 44 14.52 14.50 5.68
N GLU A 45 13.41 13.83 5.40
CA GLU A 45 13.33 12.36 5.50
C GLU A 45 14.33 11.67 4.56
N SER A 46 14.45 12.15 3.32
CA SER A 46 15.39 11.60 2.32
C SER A 46 16.87 11.74 2.75
N SER A 47 17.21 12.77 3.54
CA SER A 47 18.56 13.00 4.04
C SER A 47 18.94 12.11 5.24
N ASN A 48 17.94 11.52 5.92
CA ASN A 48 18.11 10.61 7.04
C ASN A 48 17.83 9.14 6.67
N MET A 49 17.38 8.89 5.44
CA MET A 49 17.11 7.56 4.94
C MET A 49 18.40 6.94 4.37
N SER A 50 18.71 5.71 4.79
CA SER A 50 19.89 4.99 4.34
C SER A 50 19.95 4.92 2.80
N SER A 51 21.14 5.12 2.23
CA SER A 51 21.45 4.88 0.81
C SER A 51 20.89 3.54 0.31
N ASP A 52 20.93 2.51 1.15
CA ASP A 52 20.44 1.18 0.82
C ASP A 52 18.91 1.12 0.71
N THR A 53 18.21 1.91 1.52
CA THR A 53 16.75 2.06 1.47
C THR A 53 16.32 2.81 0.21
N ILE A 54 17.04 3.86 -0.19
CA ILE A 54 16.76 4.60 -1.43
C ILE A 54 16.94 3.68 -2.65
N LYS A 55 18.00 2.87 -2.67
CA LYS A 55 18.22 1.86 -3.71
C LYS A 55 17.10 0.80 -3.72
N TYR A 56 16.70 0.31 -2.54
CA TYR A 56 15.61 -0.66 -2.39
C TYR A 56 14.29 -0.13 -2.97
N ILE A 57 13.92 1.10 -2.63
CA ILE A 57 12.69 1.74 -3.11
C ILE A 57 12.71 1.86 -4.63
N ASN A 58 13.82 2.32 -5.22
CA ASN A 58 13.92 2.53 -6.65
C ASN A 58 13.78 1.23 -7.46
N VAL A 59 14.48 0.16 -7.05
CA VAL A 59 14.44 -1.14 -7.75
C VAL A 59 13.04 -1.75 -7.73
N ASN A 60 12.36 -1.69 -6.58
CA ASN A 60 11.03 -2.27 -6.45
C ASN A 60 9.94 -1.44 -7.16
N ASN A 61 10.12 -0.12 -7.29
CA ASN A 61 9.15 0.74 -7.95
C ASN A 61 9.01 0.43 -9.44
N ASN A 62 10.10 0.12 -10.13
CA ASN A 62 10.05 -0.24 -11.55
C ASN A 62 9.25 -1.54 -11.77
N ALA A 63 9.57 -2.58 -11.00
CA ALA A 63 8.85 -3.84 -11.05
C ALA A 63 7.36 -3.66 -10.68
N LEU A 64 7.07 -2.86 -9.66
CA LEU A 64 5.71 -2.59 -9.22
C LEU A 64 4.91 -1.81 -10.27
N SER A 65 5.55 -0.90 -11.01
CA SER A 65 4.91 -0.16 -12.10
C SER A 65 4.47 -1.10 -13.22
N GLU A 66 5.36 -1.96 -13.69
CA GLU A 66 5.04 -2.94 -14.74
C GLU A 66 3.93 -3.90 -14.29
N ILE A 67 4.00 -4.41 -13.06
CA ILE A 67 2.95 -5.29 -12.51
C ILE A 67 1.59 -4.58 -12.44
N LYS A 68 1.55 -3.26 -12.22
CA LYS A 68 0.28 -2.50 -12.22
C LYS A 68 -0.31 -2.31 -13.61
N GLU A 69 0.48 -2.49 -14.67
CA GLU A 69 0.02 -2.40 -16.06
C GLU A 69 -0.65 -3.70 -16.56
N GLU A 70 -0.45 -4.81 -15.84
CA GLU A 70 -1.12 -6.08 -16.12
C GLU A 70 -2.66 -5.98 -15.99
N GLU A 71 -3.39 -6.33 -17.04
CA GLU A 71 -4.86 -6.19 -17.13
C GLU A 71 -5.63 -6.81 -15.95
N LYS A 72 -5.13 -7.95 -15.45
CA LYS A 72 -5.74 -8.72 -14.35
C LYS A 72 -5.58 -8.04 -13.00
N VAL A 73 -4.57 -7.18 -12.84
CA VAL A 73 -4.27 -6.50 -11.58
C VAL A 73 -5.27 -5.39 -11.33
N LYS A 74 -5.75 -5.31 -10.09
CA LYS A 74 -6.60 -4.22 -9.59
C LYS A 74 -5.84 -3.35 -8.62
N GLU A 75 -5.05 -3.98 -7.75
CA GLU A 75 -4.18 -3.32 -6.80
C GLU A 75 -2.89 -4.12 -6.68
N ALA A 76 -1.77 -3.43 -6.48
CA ALA A 76 -0.50 -4.06 -6.17
C ALA A 76 0.28 -3.20 -5.18
N LEU A 77 0.85 -3.84 -4.16
CA LEU A 77 1.69 -3.19 -3.16
C LEU A 77 2.80 -4.14 -2.69
N ILE A 78 3.96 -3.59 -2.39
CA ILE A 78 5.07 -4.31 -1.76
C ILE A 78 5.13 -3.86 -0.30
N THR A 79 5.08 -4.82 0.63
CA THR A 79 5.20 -4.54 2.06
C THR A 79 6.67 -4.37 2.47
N GLU A 80 6.90 -3.80 3.65
CA GLU A 80 8.22 -3.73 4.29
C GLU A 80 8.90 -5.10 4.46
N SER A 81 8.12 -6.19 4.54
CA SER A 81 8.62 -7.57 4.63
C SER A 81 9.02 -8.18 3.27
N ASN A 82 9.18 -7.39 2.22
CA ASN A 82 9.51 -7.84 0.86
C ASN A 82 8.52 -8.86 0.29
N ILE A 83 7.23 -8.66 0.55
CA ILE A 83 6.14 -9.47 0.01
C ILE A 83 5.32 -8.57 -0.93
N LEU A 84 5.14 -9.00 -2.17
CA LEU A 84 4.22 -8.38 -3.11
C LEU A 84 2.82 -8.97 -2.89
N TYR A 85 1.84 -8.11 -2.62
CA TYR A 85 0.43 -8.44 -2.66
C TYR A 85 -0.18 -7.89 -3.94
N VAL A 86 -0.91 -8.74 -4.66
CA VAL A 86 -1.62 -8.39 -5.88
C VAL A 86 -3.08 -8.79 -5.75
N SER A 87 -3.99 -7.81 -5.84
CA SER A 87 -5.42 -8.04 -5.85
C SER A 87 -5.91 -8.26 -7.28
N VAL A 88 -6.64 -9.36 -7.52
CA VAL A 88 -7.27 -9.68 -8.81
C VAL A 88 -8.73 -10.08 -8.63
N TYR A 89 -9.53 -10.04 -9.70
CA TYR A 89 -10.85 -10.64 -9.67
C TYR A 89 -10.75 -12.17 -9.57
N ASP A 90 -11.56 -12.72 -8.67
CA ASP A 90 -11.69 -14.16 -8.43
C ASP A 90 -12.60 -14.77 -9.50
N ASP A 91 -12.02 -15.63 -10.34
CA ASP A 91 -12.73 -16.40 -11.37
C ASP A 91 -12.87 -17.88 -10.99
N GLY A 92 -12.59 -18.24 -9.73
CA GLY A 92 -12.63 -19.62 -9.24
C GLY A 92 -11.41 -20.46 -9.60
N THR A 93 -10.40 -19.91 -10.28
CA THR A 93 -9.16 -20.63 -10.61
C THR A 93 -8.05 -20.38 -9.60
N ARG A 94 -7.17 -21.37 -9.39
CA ARG A 94 -5.94 -21.20 -8.61
C ARG A 94 -4.97 -20.26 -9.34
N ARG A 95 -4.31 -19.37 -8.59
CA ARG A 95 -3.44 -18.32 -9.13
C ARG A 95 -1.95 -18.53 -8.85
N ASP A 96 -1.51 -19.71 -8.41
CA ASP A 96 -0.10 -20.00 -8.13
C ASP A 96 0.79 -19.82 -9.38
N GLY A 97 0.28 -20.21 -10.55
CA GLY A 97 0.98 -19.98 -11.83
C GLY A 97 1.10 -18.50 -12.18
N TYR A 98 0.08 -17.70 -11.85
CA TYR A 98 0.15 -16.24 -12.02
C TYR A 98 1.12 -15.61 -11.01
N ALA A 99 1.13 -16.06 -9.76
CA ALA A 99 2.10 -15.63 -8.76
C ALA A 99 3.55 -15.95 -9.20
N SER A 100 3.76 -17.11 -9.81
CA SER A 100 5.07 -17.52 -10.38
C SER A 100 5.49 -16.64 -11.55
N TYR A 101 4.55 -16.27 -12.43
CA TYR A 101 4.78 -15.32 -13.51
C TYR A 101 5.20 -13.94 -12.98
N LEU A 102 4.52 -13.43 -11.95
CA LEU A 102 4.88 -12.16 -11.31
C LEU A 102 6.29 -12.21 -10.69
N CYS A 103 6.74 -13.36 -10.17
CA CYS A 103 8.14 -13.52 -9.78
C CYS A 103 9.10 -13.35 -10.97
N GLN A 104 8.76 -13.73 -12.20
CA GLN A 104 9.64 -13.48 -13.35
C GLN A 104 9.80 -12.00 -13.65
N ILE A 105 8.71 -11.22 -13.61
CA ILE A 105 8.79 -9.75 -13.74
C ILE A 105 9.69 -9.17 -12.64
N LEU A 106 9.45 -9.58 -11.39
CA LEU A 106 10.29 -9.16 -10.25
C LEU A 106 11.77 -9.49 -10.49
N LYS A 107 12.09 -10.64 -11.08
CA LYS A 107 13.45 -11.06 -11.42
C LYS A 107 14.10 -10.16 -12.46
N GLU A 108 13.38 -9.85 -13.54
CA GLU A 108 13.86 -9.02 -14.64
C GLU A 108 14.26 -7.61 -14.16
N HIS A 109 13.48 -7.08 -13.21
CA HIS A 109 13.76 -5.81 -12.55
C HIS A 109 14.74 -5.92 -11.37
N LYS A 110 15.29 -7.11 -11.08
CA LYS A 110 16.20 -7.37 -9.95
C LYS A 110 15.59 -6.98 -8.60
N SER A 111 14.28 -7.13 -8.45
CA SER A 111 13.54 -6.83 -7.22
C SER A 111 14.03 -7.70 -6.06
N LEU A 112 13.89 -7.14 -4.85
CA LEU A 112 14.24 -7.81 -3.60
C LEU A 112 13.04 -8.53 -2.96
N VAL A 113 11.87 -8.51 -3.62
CA VAL A 113 10.68 -9.24 -3.21
C VAL A 113 10.97 -10.73 -3.18
N ARG A 114 10.65 -11.38 -2.06
CA ARG A 114 10.90 -12.81 -1.84
C ARG A 114 9.66 -13.67 -2.00
N LYS A 115 8.47 -13.06 -1.99
CA LYS A 115 7.19 -13.77 -2.05
C LYS A 115 6.14 -12.94 -2.76
N VAL A 116 5.33 -13.59 -3.57
CA VAL A 116 4.13 -13.02 -4.19
C VAL A 116 2.91 -13.70 -3.59
N LYS A 117 1.91 -12.89 -3.23
CA LYS A 117 0.58 -13.35 -2.83
C LYS A 117 -0.47 -12.71 -3.71
N VAL A 118 -1.23 -13.55 -4.39
CA VAL A 118 -2.37 -13.13 -5.20
C VAL A 118 -3.62 -13.28 -4.34
N VAL A 119 -4.33 -12.19 -4.13
CA VAL A 119 -5.52 -12.13 -3.27
C VAL A 119 -6.75 -11.70 -4.06
N LYS A 120 -7.93 -12.06 -3.55
CA LYS A 120 -9.20 -11.64 -4.11
C LYS A 120 -9.44 -10.15 -3.87
N PHE A 121 -9.67 -9.41 -4.94
CA PHE A 121 -10.02 -8.00 -4.88
C PHE A 121 -11.29 -7.76 -4.05
N GLY A 122 -11.26 -6.74 -3.18
CA GLY A 122 -12.39 -6.37 -2.31
C GLY A 122 -12.64 -7.31 -1.12
N SER A 123 -11.74 -8.26 -0.83
CA SER A 123 -11.97 -9.29 0.20
C SER A 123 -11.34 -8.99 1.57
N HIS A 124 -10.92 -7.75 1.84
CA HIS A 124 -10.26 -7.39 3.11
C HIS A 124 -11.13 -7.64 4.36
N ASN A 125 -12.46 -7.61 4.20
CA ASN A 125 -13.43 -7.88 5.26
C ASN A 125 -14.10 -9.26 5.13
N ASP A 126 -13.61 -10.13 4.24
CA ASP A 126 -14.16 -11.47 4.05
C ASP A 126 -13.85 -12.36 5.27
N SER A 127 -14.80 -13.19 5.67
CA SER A 127 -14.63 -14.13 6.79
C SER A 127 -13.61 -15.23 6.50
N LYS A 128 -13.31 -15.48 5.21
CA LYS A 128 -12.34 -16.46 4.73
C LYS A 128 -10.96 -15.86 4.44
N ARG A 129 -10.70 -14.60 4.81
CA ARG A 129 -9.41 -13.96 4.53
C ARG A 129 -8.26 -14.72 5.21
N ASP A 130 -7.16 -14.89 4.49
CA ASP A 130 -5.96 -15.54 5.00
C ASP A 130 -5.04 -14.56 5.74
N ASN A 131 -5.14 -13.28 5.41
CA ASN A 131 -4.35 -12.21 6.00
C ASN A 131 -5.07 -10.85 5.88
N ALA A 132 -4.40 -9.78 6.32
CA ALA A 132 -4.95 -8.42 6.29
C ALA A 132 -5.33 -7.92 4.87
N TYR A 133 -4.79 -8.54 3.82
CA TYR A 133 -4.97 -8.13 2.43
C TYR A 133 -6.05 -8.94 1.70
N GLY A 134 -6.63 -9.98 2.30
CA GLY A 134 -7.81 -10.67 1.76
C GLY A 134 -7.69 -12.19 1.67
N VAL A 135 -8.59 -12.79 0.88
CA VAL A 135 -8.64 -14.22 0.57
C VAL A 135 -7.55 -14.55 -0.44
N LEU A 136 -6.70 -15.53 -0.11
CA LEU A 136 -5.59 -15.99 -0.92
C LEU A 136 -6.11 -16.84 -2.08
N LEU A 137 -5.72 -16.47 -3.30
CA LEU A 137 -6.03 -17.20 -4.53
C LEU A 137 -4.81 -17.97 -5.06
N GLY A 138 -3.61 -17.54 -4.67
CA GLY A 138 -2.37 -18.26 -4.93
C GLY A 138 -1.14 -17.53 -4.42
N GLU A 139 -0.02 -18.24 -4.33
CA GLU A 139 1.25 -17.68 -3.90
C GLU A 139 2.44 -18.34 -4.59
N SER A 140 3.58 -17.64 -4.57
CA SER A 140 4.85 -18.17 -5.05
C SER A 140 6.00 -17.58 -4.23
N ASP A 141 6.97 -18.42 -3.88
CA ASP A 141 8.27 -17.98 -3.38
C ASP A 141 9.14 -17.56 -4.57
N CYS A 142 9.68 -16.36 -4.51
CA CYS A 142 10.57 -15.82 -5.52
C CYS A 142 12.03 -16.14 -5.15
N ASN A 143 12.47 -17.35 -5.52
CA ASN A 143 13.86 -17.78 -5.36
C ASN A 143 14.63 -17.43 -6.65
N PHE A 144 15.39 -16.34 -6.62
CA PHE A 144 16.21 -15.88 -7.76
C PHE A 144 17.67 -16.25 -7.60
#